data_AF-A0A504YNP2-F1
#
_entry.id   AF-A0A504YNP2-F1
#
_cell.length_a   1.000
_cell.length_b   1.000
_cell.length_c   1.000
_cell.angle_alpha   90.00
_cell.angle_beta   90.00
_cell.angle_gamma   90.00
#
_symmetry.space_group_name_H-M   'P 1'
#
loop_
_entity.id
_entity.type
_entity.pdbx_description
1 polymer ?
#
loop_
_entity_poly.entity_id
_entity_poly.type
_entity_poly.pdbx_seq_one_letter_code
_entity_poly.pdbx_strand_id
1 'polypeptide(L)'
;MLTSRNGWEEESTIRAPWYDVMQSVQNKYPNPHNNNVLNIDVVNRSVDPNSGVMHSLRLFNSCWSNFTHMDRIKGLEWSAIDVRRKQMVAVTHNLDLRGMLKAVEHMEYSVHPENSQWYV
;
A
#
# COMPACT_ATOMS: atom_id res chain seq x y z
N MET A 1 -1.58 -26.20 -11.52
CA MET A 1 -0.18 -26.15 -11.03
C MET A 1 0.16 -24.69 -10.70
N LEU A 2 0.06 -24.30 -9.42
CA LEU A 2 0.62 -23.05 -8.88
C LEU A 2 1.48 -23.47 -7.69
N THR A 3 2.62 -24.10 -8.01
CA THR A 3 3.54 -24.64 -7.01
C THR A 3 4.45 -23.51 -6.52
N SER A 4 4.39 -23.27 -5.20
CA SER A 4 5.17 -22.32 -4.38
C SER A 4 4.88 -20.82 -4.56
N ARG A 5 3.83 -20.31 -3.92
CA ARG A 5 3.90 -18.96 -3.36
C ARG A 5 4.73 -19.05 -2.08
N ASN A 6 6.00 -18.65 -2.13
CA ASN A 6 6.71 -18.31 -0.90
C ASN A 6 6.11 -16.98 -0.42
N GLY A 7 5.35 -17.01 0.66
CA GLY A 7 4.72 -15.85 1.26
C GLY A 7 5.44 -15.44 2.53
N TRP A 8 5.35 -14.15 2.85
CA TRP A 8 5.77 -13.62 4.13
C TRP A 8 4.61 -12.78 4.67
N GLU A 9 4.41 -12.84 5.99
CA GLU A 9 3.35 -12.16 6.71
C GLU A 9 3.95 -11.57 7.98
N GLU A 10 3.60 -10.31 8.26
CA GLU A 10 4.00 -9.59 9.46
C GLU A 10 2.82 -8.75 9.95
N GLU A 11 2.71 -8.67 11.27
CA GLU A 11 1.76 -7.80 11.96
C GLU A 11 2.55 -6.78 12.78
N SER A 12 2.15 -5.51 12.74
CA SER A 12 2.84 -4.45 13.47
C SER A 12 1.85 -3.46 14.06
N THR A 13 2.10 -2.97 15.27
CA THR A 13 1.22 -1.98 15.91
C THR A 13 1.79 -0.56 15.76
N ILE A 14 0.99 0.34 15.19
CA ILE A 14 1.25 1.77 15.12
C ILE A 14 0.51 2.48 16.26
N ARG A 15 1.28 3.11 17.16
CA ARG A 15 0.73 3.82 18.33
C ARG A 15 0.31 5.25 17.98
N ALA A 16 -0.64 5.40 17.07
CA ALA A 16 -1.20 6.68 16.67
C ALA A 16 -2.69 6.56 16.29
N PRO A 17 -3.48 7.63 16.48
CA PRO A 17 -4.90 7.65 16.11
C PRO A 17 -5.11 7.29 14.63
N TRP A 18 -6.25 6.66 14.33
CA TRP A 18 -6.61 6.24 12.97
C TRP A 18 -6.39 7.32 11.92
N TYR A 19 -6.86 8.54 12.19
CA TYR A 19 -6.81 9.63 11.22
C TYR A 19 -5.37 9.98 10.86
N ASP A 20 -4.48 10.00 11.84
CA ASP A 20 -3.06 10.29 11.66
C ASP A 20 -2.38 9.17 10.88
N VAL A 21 -2.70 7.90 11.18
CA VAL A 21 -2.19 6.74 10.44
C VAL A 21 -2.65 6.77 8.98
N MET A 22 -3.94 6.98 8.73
CA MET A 22 -4.47 7.03 7.36
C MET A 22 -3.89 8.20 6.57
N GLN A 23 -3.80 9.38 7.18
CA GLN A 23 -3.19 10.54 6.54
C GLN A 23 -1.71 10.27 6.22
N SER A 24 -0.98 9.62 7.14
CA SER A 24 0.41 9.24 6.94
C SER A 24 0.59 8.21 5.82
N VAL A 25 -0.30 7.21 5.72
CA VAL A 25 -0.25 6.21 4.64
C VAL A 25 -0.54 6.83 3.27
N GLN A 26 -1.49 7.77 3.21
CA GLN A 26 -1.81 8.47 1.97
C GLN A 26 -0.67 9.41 1.53
N ASN A 27 0.10 9.95 2.48
CA ASN A 27 1.23 10.85 2.24
C ASN A 27 2.59 10.22 2.59
N LYS A 28 2.71 8.87 2.49
CA LYS A 28 3.88 8.11 2.96
C LYS A 28 5.17 8.55 2.26
N TYR A 29 5.08 9.10 1.06
CA TYR A 29 6.24 9.53 0.28
C TYR A 29 6.11 11.00 -0.13
N PRO A 30 7.25 11.72 -0.25
CA PRO A 30 8.61 11.26 0.03
C PRO A 30 8.90 11.07 1.53
N ASN A 31 9.81 10.16 1.88
CA ASN A 31 10.29 9.97 3.26
C ASN A 31 11.77 9.53 3.27
N PRO A 32 12.53 9.79 4.36
CA PRO A 32 13.96 9.50 4.43
C PRO A 32 14.31 8.00 4.55
N HIS A 33 13.34 7.14 4.83
CA HIS A 33 13.57 5.70 5.03
C HIS A 33 13.59 4.90 3.72
N ASN A 34 12.94 5.42 2.67
CA ASN A 34 12.90 4.77 1.38
C ASN A 34 13.00 5.80 0.24
N ASN A 35 14.24 6.02 -0.21
CA ASN A 35 14.57 6.91 -1.31
C ASN A 35 14.37 6.27 -2.70
N ASN A 36 13.95 5.01 -2.78
CA ASN A 36 13.79 4.30 -4.04
C ASN A 36 12.46 4.63 -4.74
N VAL A 37 11.48 5.21 -4.02
CA VAL A 37 10.22 5.66 -4.61
C VAL A 37 10.42 7.04 -5.23
N LEU A 38 10.36 7.11 -6.56
CA LEU A 38 10.61 8.33 -7.32
C LEU A 38 9.39 9.24 -7.36
N ASN A 39 8.21 8.67 -7.58
CA ASN A 39 6.94 9.39 -7.58
C ASN A 39 5.76 8.44 -7.37
N ILE A 40 4.60 9.01 -7.06
CA ILE A 40 3.33 8.33 -6.92
C ILE A 40 2.26 9.20 -7.55
N ASP A 41 1.51 8.62 -8.49
CA ASP A 41 0.41 9.29 -9.16
C ASP A 41 -0.92 8.63 -8.80
N VAL A 42 -1.94 9.43 -8.50
CA VAL A 42 -3.31 8.93 -8.33
C VAL A 42 -3.96 8.84 -9.70
N VAL A 43 -4.08 7.63 -10.22
CA VAL A 43 -4.67 7.34 -11.53
C VAL A 43 -6.18 7.49 -11.49
N ASN A 44 -6.81 7.04 -10.40
CA ASN A 44 -8.24 7.17 -10.19
C ASN A 44 -8.53 7.29 -8.69
N ARG A 45 -9.52 8.11 -8.33
CA ARG A 45 -10.07 8.16 -6.98
C ARG A 45 -11.57 8.40 -7.05
N SER A 46 -12.32 7.60 -6.32
CA SER A 46 -13.78 7.72 -6.22
C SER A 46 -14.26 7.36 -4.83
N VAL A 47 -15.44 7.86 -4.47
CA VAL A 47 -16.15 7.44 -3.25
C VAL A 47 -17.40 6.70 -3.72
N ASP A 48 -17.56 5.46 -3.26
CA ASP A 48 -18.75 4.69 -3.55
C ASP A 48 -19.97 5.34 -2.87
N PRO A 49 -21.04 5.69 -3.61
CA PRO A 49 -22.16 6.46 -3.06
C PRO A 49 -23.02 5.67 -2.07
N ASN A 50 -22.98 4.33 -2.11
CA ASN A 50 -23.82 3.48 -1.27
C ASN A 50 -23.13 3.16 0.05
N SER A 51 -21.87 2.76 -0.01
CA SER A 51 -21.05 2.34 1.12
C SER A 51 -20.27 3.50 1.77
N GLY A 52 -19.96 4.55 1.00
CA GLY A 52 -19.09 5.64 1.43
C GLY A 52 -17.60 5.28 1.45
N VAL A 53 -17.23 4.12 0.90
CA VAL A 53 -15.83 3.66 0.82
C VAL A 53 -15.09 4.45 -0.25
N MET A 54 -13.92 4.98 0.10
CA MET A 54 -13.06 5.66 -0.86
C MET A 54 -12.13 4.64 -1.53
N HIS A 55 -12.25 4.51 -2.85
CA HIS A 55 -11.35 3.72 -3.67
C HIS A 55 -10.29 4.63 -4.30
N SER A 56 -9.05 4.18 -4.28
CA SER A 56 -7.94 4.85 -4.98
C SER A 56 -7.13 3.83 -5.77
N LEU A 57 -6.71 4.23 -6.95
CA LEU A 57 -5.75 3.52 -7.77
C LEU A 57 -4.51 4.40 -7.91
N ARG A 58 -3.37 3.92 -7.42
CA ARG A 58 -2.10 4.66 -7.41
C ARG A 58 -1.05 3.93 -8.25
N LEU A 59 -0.31 4.68 -9.05
CA LEU A 59 0.85 4.20 -9.81
C LEU A 59 2.12 4.64 -9.09
N PHE A 60 2.97 3.69 -8.73
CA PHE A 60 4.26 3.92 -8.10
C PHE A 60 5.37 3.75 -9.14
N ASN A 61 6.27 4.72 -9.24
CA ASN A 61 7.52 4.55 -9.95
C ASN A 61 8.67 4.44 -8.94
N SER A 62 9.48 3.40 -9.06
CA SER A 62 10.65 3.18 -8.21
C SER A 62 11.91 2.91 -9.02
N CYS A 63 13.07 3.20 -8.45
CA CYS A 63 14.38 2.86 -9.01
C CYS A 63 15.23 2.20 -7.94
N TRP A 64 15.84 1.08 -8.28
CA TRP A 64 16.63 0.28 -7.35
C TRP A 64 18.07 0.36 -7.82
N SER A 65 18.84 1.30 -7.26
CA SER A 65 20.21 1.63 -7.68
C SER A 65 21.17 0.42 -7.69
N ASN A 66 20.89 -0.60 -6.91
CA ASN A 66 21.67 -1.83 -6.82
C ASN A 66 21.43 -2.79 -8.01
N PHE A 67 20.43 -2.53 -8.86
CA PHE A 67 20.16 -3.28 -10.08
C PHE A 67 20.54 -2.42 -11.29
N THR A 68 21.82 -2.45 -11.65
CA THR A 68 22.51 -1.60 -12.66
C THR A 68 21.92 -1.60 -14.08
N HIS A 69 20.86 -2.38 -14.34
CA HIS A 69 20.18 -2.47 -15.64
C HIS A 69 18.65 -2.36 -15.55
N MET A 70 18.09 -2.04 -14.38
CA MET A 70 16.64 -1.87 -14.20
C MET A 70 16.34 -0.38 -14.01
N ASP A 71 16.10 0.31 -15.12
CA ASP A 71 15.98 1.78 -15.11
C ASP A 71 14.81 2.28 -14.28
N ARG A 72 13.66 1.57 -14.26
CA ARG A 72 12.48 1.91 -13.46
C ARG A 72 11.56 0.70 -13.25
N ILE A 73 11.08 0.49 -12.03
CA ILE A 73 10.07 -0.52 -11.70
C ILE A 73 8.76 0.19 -11.37
N LYS A 74 7.69 -0.22 -12.05
CA LYS A 74 6.32 0.27 -11.77
C LYS A 74 5.53 -0.69 -10.91
N GLY A 75 4.82 -0.13 -9.94
CA GLY A 75 3.84 -0.83 -9.12
C GLY A 75 2.47 -0.18 -9.26
N LEU A 76 1.41 -0.98 -9.27
CA LEU A 76 0.03 -0.52 -9.22
C LEU A 76 -0.57 -0.94 -7.88
N GLU A 77 -1.04 0.03 -7.13
CA GLU A 77 -1.73 -0.20 -5.86
C GLU A 77 -3.19 0.19 -6.00
N TRP A 78 -4.06 -0.73 -5.60
CA TRP A 78 -5.44 -0.42 -5.32
C TRP A 78 -5.63 -0.34 -3.81
N SER A 79 -6.38 0.66 -3.35
CA SER A 79 -6.74 0.78 -1.94
C SER A 79 -8.23 1.10 -1.76
N ALA A 80 -8.80 0.59 -0.68
CA ALA A 80 -10.14 0.91 -0.20
C ALA A 80 -10.08 1.41 1.24
N ILE A 81 -10.64 2.58 1.52
CA ILE A 81 -10.70 3.17 2.86
C ILE A 81 -12.16 3.31 3.27
N ASP A 82 -12.53 2.61 4.34
CA ASP A 82 -13.82 2.71 5.01
C ASP A 82 -13.68 3.57 6.26
N VAL A 83 -14.15 4.82 6.19
CA VAL A 83 -14.09 5.78 7.30
C VAL A 83 -15.00 5.38 8.46
N ARG A 84 -16.12 4.69 8.17
CA ARG A 84 -17.11 4.30 9.20
C ARG A 84 -16.60 3.15 10.03
N ARG A 85 -16.00 2.15 9.38
CA ARG A 85 -15.34 1.02 10.04
C ARG A 85 -13.93 1.34 10.52
N LYS A 86 -13.37 2.48 10.07
CA LYS A 86 -11.98 2.87 10.26
C LYS A 86 -11.03 1.76 9.79
N GLN A 87 -11.27 1.25 8.59
CA GLN A 87 -10.47 0.19 7.99
C GLN A 87 -9.89 0.65 6.67
N MET A 88 -8.70 0.17 6.35
CA MET A 88 -8.11 0.34 5.03
C MET A 88 -7.54 -0.99 4.56
N VAL A 89 -7.77 -1.29 3.29
CA VAL A 89 -7.09 -2.38 2.59
C VAL A 89 -6.31 -1.78 1.44
N ALA A 90 -5.08 -2.23 1.24
CA ALA A 90 -4.25 -1.88 0.10
C ALA A 90 -3.62 -3.14 -0.51
N VAL A 91 -3.65 -3.22 -1.84
CA VAL A 91 -3.07 -4.33 -2.59
C VAL A 91 -2.19 -3.79 -3.69
N THR A 92 -0.90 -4.09 -3.61
CA THR A 92 0.11 -3.63 -4.56
C THR A 92 0.62 -4.78 -5.41
N HIS A 93 0.71 -4.54 -6.72
CA HIS A 93 1.29 -5.47 -7.68
C HIS A 93 2.40 -4.78 -8.47
N ASN A 94 3.51 -5.48 -8.72
CA ASN A 94 4.43 -5.02 -9.76
C ASN A 94 3.78 -5.16 -11.16
N LEU A 95 3.95 -4.12 -11.99
CA LEU A 95 3.53 -4.12 -13.40
C LEU A 95 4.65 -4.65 -14.30
N ASP A 96 5.87 -4.17 -14.07
CA ASP A 96 7.05 -4.58 -14.82
C ASP A 96 7.65 -5.87 -14.22
N LEU A 97 8.52 -6.57 -14.98
CA LEU A 97 9.28 -7.76 -14.53
C LEU A 97 8.45 -8.97 -14.04
N ARG A 98 7.14 -9.01 -14.31
CA ARG A 98 6.25 -10.11 -13.89
C ARG A 98 6.61 -11.49 -14.44
N GLY A 99 7.41 -11.56 -15.50
CA GLY A 99 7.97 -12.82 -16.02
C GLY A 99 9.08 -13.39 -15.12
N MET A 100 9.79 -12.54 -14.37
CA MET A 100 10.85 -12.92 -13.44
C MET A 100 10.32 -13.06 -12.00
N LEU A 101 9.56 -12.07 -11.52
CA LEU A 101 9.02 -12.04 -10.17
C LEU A 101 7.62 -11.42 -10.18
N LYS A 102 6.64 -12.12 -9.58
CA LYS A 102 5.30 -11.59 -9.33
C LYS A 102 5.19 -11.28 -7.84
N ALA A 103 5.48 -10.05 -7.48
CA ALA A 103 5.30 -9.53 -6.13
C ALA A 103 3.86 -9.05 -5.95
N VAL A 104 3.21 -9.53 -4.90
CA VAL A 104 1.91 -9.05 -4.44
C VAL A 104 2.05 -8.75 -2.96
N GLU A 105 1.79 -7.51 -2.59
CA GLU A 105 1.72 -7.08 -1.19
C GLU A 105 0.27 -6.79 -0.85
N HIS A 106 -0.19 -7.34 0.27
CA HIS A 106 -1.53 -7.14 0.79
C HIS A 106 -1.39 -6.56 2.20
N MET A 107 -1.96 -5.38 2.42
CA MET A 107 -1.93 -4.70 3.72
C MET A 107 -3.35 -4.40 4.17
N GLU A 108 -3.63 -4.73 5.43
CA GLU A 108 -4.84 -4.33 6.12
C GLU A 108 -4.46 -3.41 7.28
N TYR A 109 -5.24 -2.36 7.48
CA TYR A 109 -5.12 -1.47 8.62
C TYR A 109 -6.44 -1.47 9.38
N SER A 110 -6.40 -1.75 10.67
CA SER A 110 -7.56 -1.84 11.55
C SER A 110 -7.28 -1.25 12.93
N VAL A 111 -8.34 -0.86 13.63
CA VAL A 111 -8.21 -0.37 15.01
C VAL A 111 -7.66 -1.49 15.88
N HIS A 112 -6.67 -1.19 16.72
CA HIS A 112 -6.13 -2.17 17.67
C HIS A 112 -7.23 -2.65 18.62
N PRO A 113 -7.37 -3.97 18.85
CA PRO A 113 -8.51 -4.55 19.57
C PRO A 113 -8.61 -4.05 21.02
N GLU A 114 -7.47 -3.81 21.66
CA GLU A 114 -7.42 -3.36 23.07
C GLU A 114 -7.36 -1.83 23.22
N ASN A 115 -7.02 -1.10 22.17
CA ASN A 115 -6.80 0.34 22.27
C ASN A 115 -7.29 1.07 21.01
N SER A 116 -8.42 1.78 21.15
CA SER A 116 -9.03 2.56 20.07
C SER A 116 -8.17 3.68 19.47
N GLN A 117 -7.05 4.02 20.12
CA GLN A 117 -6.10 5.03 19.68
C GLN A 117 -4.87 4.44 18.96
N TRP A 118 -4.75 3.11 18.87
CA TRP A 118 -3.67 2.44 18.16
C TRP A 118 -4.22 1.68 16.95
N TYR A 119 -3.34 1.39 16.00
CA TYR A 119 -3.65 0.69 14.76
C TYR A 119 -2.76 -0.52 14.57
N VAL A 120 -3.30 -1.53 13.90
CA VAL A 120 -2.59 -2.74 13.46
C VAL A 120 -2.74 -2.85 11.96
#